data_AF-A0A2V6A5E1-F1
#
_entry.id   AF-A0A2V6A5E1-F1
#
_cell.length_a   1.000
_cell.length_b   1.000
_cell.length_c   1.000
_cell.angle_alpha   90.00
_cell.angle_beta   90.00
_cell.angle_gamma   90.00
#
_symmetry.space_group_name_H-M   'P 1'
#
loop_
_entity.id
_entity.type
_entity.pdbx_description
1 polymer ?
#
loop_
_entity_poly.entity_id
_entity_poly.type
_entity_poly.pdbx_seq_one_letter_code
_entity_poly.pdbx_strand_id
1 'polypeptide(L)'
;MSSFSTCWNSGRHTAGDEMLREIKSELGFDSIELGHGTRLSLMPGIQKMFDSGQVRFSSLHNFCPLPVEVMVASPDCYQLSAVSAEERDRAVRQTFQTIDFAERLGAPFVVLYLG
;
A
#
# COMPACT_ATOMS: atom_id res chain seq x y z
N MET A 1 1.53 18.36 -7.24
CA MET A 1 0.82 17.83 -6.05
C MET A 1 1.79 16.92 -5.34
N SER A 2 2.11 17.19 -4.07
CA SER A 2 3.04 16.36 -3.29
C SER A 2 2.27 15.23 -2.63
N SER A 3 2.82 14.02 -2.65
CA SER A 3 2.24 12.84 -2.01
C SER A 3 3.15 12.31 -0.90
N PHE A 4 2.56 11.74 0.14
CA PHE A 4 3.29 11.20 1.29
C PHE A 4 3.11 9.68 1.39
N SER A 5 4.21 8.95 1.51
CA SER A 5 4.18 7.49 1.59
C SER A 5 3.88 7.01 3.00
N THR A 6 2.94 6.07 3.13
CA THR A 6 2.68 5.40 4.42
C THR A 6 3.82 4.47 4.84
N CYS A 7 4.85 4.24 3.99
CA CYS A 7 6.06 3.50 4.40
C CYS A 7 6.73 4.12 5.65
N TRP A 8 6.55 5.43 5.85
CA TRP A 8 7.12 6.15 6.97
C TRP A 8 6.45 5.86 8.31
N ASN A 9 5.12 5.67 8.35
CA ASN A 9 4.39 5.48 9.61
C ASN A 9 3.57 4.19 9.72
N SER A 10 3.43 3.36 8.68
CA SER A 10 2.60 2.15 8.78
C SER A 10 3.05 1.18 9.87
N GLY A 11 4.35 1.13 10.17
CA GLY A 11 4.91 0.33 11.26
C GLY A 11 4.59 0.85 12.66
N ARG A 12 4.18 2.11 12.81
CA ARG A 12 3.89 2.78 14.08
C ARG A 12 2.42 2.68 14.51
N HIS A 13 1.55 2.21 13.61
CA HIS A 13 0.10 2.22 13.79
C HIS A 13 -0.48 0.81 13.73
N THR A 14 -1.56 0.60 14.49
CA THR A 14 -2.36 -0.64 14.45
C THR A 14 -3.69 -0.45 13.75
N ALA A 15 -4.14 0.79 13.59
CA ALA A 15 -5.37 1.18 12.90
C ALA A 15 -5.06 2.10 11.70
N GLY A 16 -5.66 1.79 10.54
CA GLY A 16 -5.39 2.54 9.31
C GLY A 16 -5.93 3.96 9.30
N ASP A 17 -7.02 4.24 10.03
CA ASP A 17 -7.58 5.58 10.12
C ASP A 17 -6.73 6.53 10.98
N GLU A 18 -6.11 6.02 12.05
CA GLU A 18 -5.12 6.78 12.83
C GLU A 18 -3.86 7.06 11.99
N MET A 19 -3.36 6.04 11.27
CA MET A 19 -2.21 6.17 10.37
C MET A 19 -2.41 7.26 9.32
N LEU A 20 -3.56 7.29 8.66
CA LEU A 20 -3.86 8.28 7.63
C LEU A 20 -4.18 9.66 8.23
N ARG A 21 -4.76 9.71 9.44
CA ARG A 21 -5.04 10.98 10.12
C ARG A 21 -3.76 11.70 10.53
N GLU A 22 -2.71 10.99 10.95
CA GLU A 22 -1.40 11.61 11.20
C GLU A 22 -0.88 12.32 9.94
N ILE A 23 -0.87 11.62 8.81
CA ILE A 23 -0.38 12.17 7.53
C ILE A 23 -1.23 13.38 7.09
N LYS A 24 -2.56 13.25 7.17
CA LYS A 24 -3.46 14.30 6.70
C LYS A 24 -3.51 15.50 7.64
N SER A 25 -3.79 15.27 8.91
CA SER A 25 -4.13 16.33 9.87
C SER A 25 -2.89 16.93 10.55
N GLU A 26 -1.89 16.11 10.88
CA GLU A 26 -0.70 16.58 11.60
C GLU A 26 0.38 17.05 10.63
N LEU A 27 0.57 16.35 9.50
CA LEU A 27 1.58 16.70 8.49
C LEU A 27 1.03 17.53 7.31
N GLY A 28 -0.30 17.60 7.14
CA GLY A 28 -0.94 18.45 6.14
C GLY A 28 -0.92 17.91 4.71
N PHE A 29 -0.78 16.60 4.51
CA PHE A 29 -0.78 16.00 3.17
C PHE A 29 -2.16 15.48 2.76
N ASP A 30 -2.69 15.97 1.64
CA ASP A 30 -3.97 15.53 1.07
C ASP A 30 -3.85 14.34 0.11
N SER A 31 -2.64 14.07 -0.37
CA SER A 31 -2.32 12.97 -1.29
C SER A 31 -1.43 11.96 -0.59
N ILE A 32 -1.81 10.68 -0.65
CA ILE A 32 -1.12 9.61 0.08
C ILE A 32 -0.73 8.48 -0.89
N GLU A 33 0.45 7.91 -0.70
CA GLU A 33 0.87 6.66 -1.32
C GLU A 33 0.80 5.54 -0.28
N LEU A 34 0.09 4.45 -0.58
CA LEU A 34 0.03 3.29 0.31
C LEU A 34 1.25 2.38 0.08
N GLY A 35 2.12 2.32 1.09
CA GLY A 35 3.41 1.64 1.02
C GLY A 35 3.34 0.12 1.21
N HIS A 36 4.47 -0.53 0.92
CA HIS A 36 4.73 -1.97 1.11
C HIS A 36 4.81 -2.41 2.59
N GLY A 37 4.25 -1.63 3.51
CA GLY A 37 4.05 -1.98 4.92
C GLY A 37 2.56 -2.02 5.29
N THR A 38 1.67 -1.95 4.31
CA THR A 38 0.22 -1.89 4.49
C THR A 38 -0.34 -3.28 4.80
N ARG A 39 -0.41 -3.61 6.10
CA ARG A 39 -0.96 -4.88 6.60
C ARG A 39 -2.48 -4.93 6.46
N LEU A 40 -3.05 -6.13 6.34
CA LEU A 40 -4.50 -6.34 6.30
C LEU A 40 -5.24 -5.72 7.50
N SER A 41 -4.62 -5.68 8.68
CA SER A 41 -5.19 -5.06 9.88
C SER A 41 -5.45 -3.56 9.74
N LEU A 42 -4.74 -2.86 8.85
CA LEU A 42 -4.92 -1.43 8.59
C LEU A 42 -6.08 -1.16 7.62
N MET A 43 -6.49 -2.16 6.83
CA MET A 43 -7.45 -1.99 5.74
C MET A 43 -8.81 -1.43 6.16
N PRO A 44 -9.44 -1.86 7.28
CA PRO A 44 -10.73 -1.29 7.68
C PRO A 44 -10.67 0.22 7.90
N GLY A 45 -9.59 0.72 8.50
CA GLY A 45 -9.39 2.15 8.74
C GLY A 45 -9.06 2.92 7.45
N ILE A 46 -8.25 2.33 6.57
CA ILE A 46 -7.94 2.90 5.25
C ILE A 46 -9.22 3.06 4.41
N GLN A 47 -10.03 2.01 4.33
CA GLN A 47 -11.29 2.02 3.57
C GLN A 47 -12.26 3.05 4.15
N LYS A 48 -12.41 3.12 5.48
CA LYS A 48 -13.26 4.12 6.15
C LYS A 48 -12.86 5.56 5.82
N MET A 49 -11.57 5.87 5.80
CA MET A 49 -11.07 7.21 5.46
C MET A 49 -11.28 7.53 3.98
N PHE A 50 -11.15 6.53 3.10
CA PHE A 50 -11.43 6.65 1.68
C PHE A 50 -12.91 6.90 1.39
N ASP A 51 -13.80 6.04 1.91
CA ASP A 51 -15.24 6.10 1.68
C ASP A 51 -15.87 7.40 2.19
N SER A 52 -15.29 7.97 3.25
CA SER A 52 -15.70 9.29 3.78
C SER A 52 -15.14 10.48 2.99
N GLY A 53 -14.33 10.24 1.95
CA GLY A 53 -13.71 11.27 1.11
C GLY A 53 -12.64 12.10 1.82
N GLN A 54 -12.17 11.65 3.00
CA GLN A 54 -11.19 12.39 3.79
C GLN A 54 -9.79 12.34 3.16
N VAL A 55 -9.45 11.27 2.44
CA VAL A 55 -8.13 11.09 1.83
C VAL A 55 -8.25 10.77 0.34
N ARG A 56 -7.17 11.02 -0.40
CA ARG A 56 -7.00 10.59 -1.78
C ARG A 56 -5.68 9.85 -1.92
N PHE A 57 -5.69 8.80 -2.72
CA PHE A 57 -4.49 8.02 -2.99
C PHE A 57 -3.90 8.39 -4.35
N SER A 58 -2.62 8.75 -4.37
CA SER A 58 -1.90 8.96 -5.64
C SER A 58 -1.45 7.65 -6.25
N SER A 59 -1.08 6.69 -5.41
CA SER A 59 -0.42 5.47 -5.83
C SER A 59 -0.46 4.40 -4.75
N LEU A 60 -0.33 3.14 -5.18
CA LEU A 60 -0.02 2.02 -4.30
C LEU A 60 1.39 1.53 -4.61
N HIS A 61 2.11 1.15 -3.56
CA HIS A 61 3.39 0.50 -3.69
C HIS A 61 3.19 -1.02 -3.61
N ASN A 62 3.56 -1.70 -4.68
CA ASN A 62 3.52 -3.15 -4.73
C ASN A 62 4.47 -3.75 -3.67
N PHE A 63 4.03 -4.65 -2.79
CA PHE A 63 2.69 -5.28 -2.72
C PHE A 63 1.79 -4.58 -1.69
N CYS A 64 0.59 -4.19 -2.12
CA CYS A 64 -0.38 -3.52 -1.26
C CYS A 64 -1.81 -4.05 -1.50
N PRO A 65 -2.46 -4.67 -0.50
CA PRO A 65 -1.93 -4.93 0.84
C PRO A 65 -0.78 -5.95 0.82
N LEU A 66 -0.04 -5.97 1.92
CA LEU A 66 1.06 -6.90 2.14
C LEU A 66 0.55 -8.36 2.15
N PRO A 67 1.24 -9.32 1.52
CA PRO A 67 0.89 -10.74 1.63
C PRO A 67 0.87 -11.21 3.09
N VAL A 68 -0.04 -12.13 3.42
CA VAL A 68 -0.35 -12.54 4.82
C VAL A 68 0.86 -13.13 5.54
N GLU A 69 1.71 -13.81 4.79
CA GLU A 69 2.95 -14.46 5.21
C GLU A 69 4.08 -13.46 5.51
N VAL A 70 3.93 -12.19 5.15
CA VAL A 70 4.95 -11.15 5.37
C VAL A 70 4.54 -10.30 6.57
N MET A 71 5.40 -10.27 7.59
CA MET A 71 5.08 -9.61 8.87
C MET A 71 5.63 -8.16 8.96
N VAL A 72 6.58 -7.83 8.11
CA VAL A 72 7.30 -6.54 8.10
C VAL A 72 7.23 -5.90 6.74
N ALA A 73 7.47 -4.59 6.69
CA ALA A 73 7.50 -3.88 5.43
C ALA A 73 8.58 -4.48 4.51
N SER A 74 8.18 -4.99 3.35
CA SER A 74 9.07 -5.70 2.43
C SER A 74 8.62 -5.45 0.99
N PRO A 75 9.28 -4.53 0.26
CA PRO A 75 8.94 -4.27 -1.14
C PRO A 75 9.30 -5.44 -2.05
N ASP A 76 10.35 -6.18 -1.71
CA ASP A 76 10.91 -7.29 -2.49
C ASP A 76 10.55 -8.67 -1.89
N CYS A 77 9.38 -8.81 -1.25
CA CYS A 77 8.99 -10.11 -0.67
C CYS A 77 8.78 -11.20 -1.74
N TYR A 78 8.50 -10.80 -2.98
CA TYR A 78 8.59 -11.62 -4.20
C TYR A 78 9.20 -10.79 -5.32
N GLN A 79 10.16 -11.35 -6.06
CA GLN A 79 10.80 -10.65 -7.17
C GLN A 79 10.22 -11.09 -8.52
N LEU A 80 9.89 -10.11 -9.37
CA LEU A 80 9.48 -10.39 -10.76
C LEU A 80 10.64 -10.95 -11.61
N SER A 81 11.89 -10.69 -11.22
CA SER A 81 13.11 -11.21 -11.84
C SER A 81 13.59 -12.55 -11.26
N ALA A 82 12.88 -13.12 -10.26
CA ALA A 82 13.34 -14.30 -9.53
C ALA A 82 13.66 -15.48 -10.48
N VAL A 83 14.69 -16.27 -10.16
CA VAL A 83 15.02 -17.49 -10.92
C VAL A 83 13.90 -18.53 -10.81
N SER A 84 13.29 -18.62 -9.62
CA SER A 84 12.17 -19.53 -9.35
C SER A 84 10.91 -19.11 -10.12
N ALA A 85 10.37 -20.02 -10.93
CA ALA A 85 9.11 -19.77 -11.64
C ALA A 85 7.92 -19.61 -10.66
N GLU A 86 7.91 -20.37 -9.58
CA GLU A 86 6.86 -20.27 -8.55
C GLU A 86 6.85 -18.90 -7.87
N GLU A 87 8.03 -18.35 -7.59
CA GLU A 87 8.15 -17.01 -7.01
C GLU A 87 7.64 -15.93 -7.97
N ARG A 88 8.04 -16.00 -9.25
CA ARG A 88 7.54 -15.07 -10.28
C ARG A 88 6.03 -15.15 -10.43
N ASP A 89 5.45 -16.35 -10.42
CA ASP A 89 4.00 -16.53 -10.49
C ASP A 89 3.28 -15.89 -9.29
N ARG A 90 3.86 -16.00 -8.09
CA ARG A 90 3.34 -15.32 -6.90
C ARG A 90 3.47 -13.80 -7.01
N ALA A 91 4.61 -13.29 -7.46
CA ALA A 91 4.81 -11.86 -7.69
C ALA A 91 3.75 -11.31 -8.66
N VAL A 92 3.55 -11.94 -9.81
CA VAL A 92 2.56 -11.52 -10.81
C VAL A 92 1.14 -11.51 -10.22
N ARG A 93 0.74 -12.55 -9.49
CA ARG A 93 -0.59 -12.61 -8.86
C ARG A 93 -0.81 -11.51 -7.83
N GLN A 94 0.16 -11.27 -6.96
CA GLN A 94 0.09 -10.23 -5.93
C GLN A 94 0.12 -8.81 -6.55
N THR A 95 0.82 -8.64 -7.67
CA THR A 95 0.80 -7.39 -8.44
C THR A 95 -0.57 -7.12 -9.04
N PHE A 96 -1.24 -8.12 -9.63
CA PHE A 96 -2.61 -7.95 -10.09
C PHE A 96 -3.56 -7.56 -8.95
N GLN A 97 -3.42 -8.16 -7.76
CA GLN A 97 -4.20 -7.76 -6.58
C GLN A 97 -3.94 -6.30 -6.17
N THR A 98 -2.70 -5.83 -6.26
CA THR A 98 -2.35 -4.43 -5.98
C THR A 98 -2.98 -3.50 -7.02
N ILE A 99 -3.00 -3.89 -8.31
CA ILE A 99 -3.64 -3.12 -9.39
C ILE A 99 -5.15 -3.04 -9.17
N ASP A 100 -5.81 -4.16 -8.88
CA ASP A 100 -7.24 -4.18 -8.55
C ASP A 100 -7.55 -3.31 -7.34
N PHE A 101 -6.67 -3.29 -6.34
CA PHE A 101 -6.87 -2.45 -5.16
C PHE A 101 -6.66 -0.97 -5.45
N ALA A 102 -5.69 -0.64 -6.30
CA ALA A 102 -5.48 0.74 -6.76
C ALA A 102 -6.71 1.26 -7.49
N GLU A 103 -7.32 0.45 -8.36
CA GLU A 103 -8.55 0.77 -9.07
C GLU A 103 -9.71 1.05 -8.11
N ARG A 104 -9.93 0.17 -7.11
CA ARG A 104 -10.96 0.37 -6.07
C ARG A 104 -10.77 1.65 -5.25
N LEU A 105 -9.52 2.06 -5.03
CA LEU A 105 -9.16 3.28 -4.31
C LEU A 105 -9.04 4.51 -5.22
N GLY A 106 -9.31 4.38 -6.52
CA GLY A 106 -9.16 5.47 -7.49
C GLY A 106 -7.73 5.99 -7.62
N ALA A 107 -6.72 5.18 -7.25
CA ALA A 107 -5.31 5.54 -7.34
C ALA A 107 -4.80 5.30 -8.78
N PRO A 108 -4.31 6.34 -9.48
CA PRO A 108 -3.95 6.22 -10.90
C PRO A 108 -2.62 5.49 -11.18
N PHE A 109 -1.81 5.23 -10.16
CA PHE A 109 -0.48 4.64 -10.33
C PHE A 109 -0.22 3.46 -9.39
N VAL A 110 0.57 2.50 -9.87
CA VAL A 110 1.17 1.45 -9.04
C VAL A 110 2.68 1.51 -9.23
N VAL A 111 3.43 1.50 -8.12
CA VAL A 111 4.89 1.48 -8.11
C VAL A 111 5.36 0.03 -7.90
N LEU A 112 6.30 -0.43 -8.72
CA LEU A 112 6.81 -1.81 -8.69
C LEU A 112 8.33 -1.82 -8.66
N TYR A 113 8.88 -2.82 -7.96
CA TYR A 113 10.24 -3.28 -8.15
C TYR A 113 10.21 -4.40 -9.20
N LEU A 114 11.04 -4.28 -10.25
CA LEU A 114 11.14 -5.28 -11.32
C LEU A 114 12.22 -6.34 -11.06
N GLY A 115 12.83 -6.26 -9.87
CA GLY A 115 13.86 -7.14 -9.35
C GLY A 115 15.23 -7.00 -10.00
#